data_AF-A0A6P0T9K4-F1
#
_entry.id   AF-A0A6P0T9K4-F1
#
_cell.length_a   1.000
_cell.length_b   1.000
_cell.length_c   1.000
_cell.angle_alpha   90.00
_cell.angle_beta   90.00
_cell.angle_gamma   90.00
#
_symmetry.space_group_name_H-M   'P 1'
#
loop_
_entity.id
_entity.type
_entity.pdbx_description
1 polymer ?
#
loop_
_entity_poly.entity_id
_entity_poly.type
_entity_poly.pdbx_seq_one_letter_code
_entity_poly.pdbx_strand_id
1 'polypeptide(L)' 'MLLQIVLQGGGNGDLFGWYIEDILVPNLWPGAVVVMDHLSAHKVAGVAEAIESVGARLVYLSPYSPDFNPIRVVRKLR' A
#
# COMPACT_ATOMS: atom_id res chain seq x y z
N MET A 1 11.15 -13.08 -2.12
CA MET A 1 10.84 -12.47 -0.80
C MET A 1 9.63 -11.57 -1.01
N LEU A 2 8.48 -11.89 -0.41
CA LEU A 2 7.30 -11.02 -0.46
C LEU A 2 7.38 -10.10 0.75
N LEU A 3 7.45 -8.79 0.52
CA LEU A 3 7.38 -7.79 1.58
C LEU A 3 5.92 -7.38 1.74
N GLN A 4 5.24 -7.84 2.81
CA GLN A 4 3.91 -7.34 3.16
C GLN A 4 4.07 -6.18 4.14
N ILE A 5 3.72 -4.97 3.69
CA ILE A 5 3.66 -3.79 4.53
C ILE A 5 2.19 -3.41 4.69
N VAL A 6 1.70 -3.41 5.92
CA VAL A 6 0.33 -2.99 6.26
C VAL A 6 0.39 -1.55 6.77
N LEU A 7 0.02 -0.60 5.91
CA LEU A 7 -0.16 0.79 6.32
C LEU A 7 -1.54 0.95 6.93
N GLN A 8 -1.59 1.07 8.26
CA GLN A 8 -2.80 1.39 9.00
C GLN A 8 -2.75 2.84 9.45
N GLY A 9 -3.59 3.67 8.83
CA GLY A 9 -3.80 5.03 9.28
C GLY A 9 -4.65 5.82 8.29
N GLY A 10 -5.80 6.32 8.75
CA GLY A 10 -6.49 7.40 8.05
C GLY A 10 -5.67 8.67 8.22
N GLY A 11 -4.67 8.85 7.36
CA GLY A 11 -3.78 10.01 7.35
C GLY A 11 -3.90 10.76 6.03
N ASN A 12 -3.68 12.08 6.08
CA ASN A 12 -3.60 12.97 4.93
C ASN A 12 -2.81 12.33 3.78
N GLY A 13 -3.26 12.50 2.53
CA GLY A 13 -2.61 11.94 1.34
C GLY A 13 -1.11 12.29 1.24
N ASP A 14 -0.70 13.42 1.83
CA ASP A 14 0.70 13.88 1.88
C ASP A 14 1.61 12.96 2.71
N LEU A 15 1.12 12.44 3.85
CA LEU A 15 1.89 11.50 4.68
C LEU A 15 2.05 10.14 3.98
N PHE A 16 1.04 9.75 3.21
CA PHE A 16 1.11 8.52 2.42
C PHE A 16 2.11 8.67 1.28
N GLY A 17 2.07 9.77 0.54
CA GLY A 17 3.05 10.09 -0.51
C GLY A 17 4.49 10.06 0.01
N TRP A 18 4.75 10.75 1.12
CA TRP A 18 6.06 10.75 1.80
C TRP A 18 6.53 9.34 2.15
N TYR A 19 5.64 8.51 2.73
CA TYR A 19 6.00 7.13 3.05
C TYR A 19 6.37 6.32 1.80
N ILE A 20 5.63 6.48 0.70
CA ILE A 20 5.93 5.78 -0.55
C ILE A 20 7.30 6.20 -1.07
N GLU A 21 7.57 7.49 -1.18
CA GLU A 21 8.78 8.02 -1.81
C GLU A 21 10.04 7.82 -0.95
N ASP A 22 9.97 8.16 0.34
CA ASP A 22 11.15 8.20 1.20
C ASP A 22 11.42 6.90 1.97
N ILE A 23 10.39 6.06 2.16
CA ILE A 23 10.52 4.83 2.95
C ILE A 23 10.33 3.59 2.09
N LEU A 24 9.26 3.49 1.31
CA LEU A 24 8.98 2.25 0.57
C LEU A 24 9.90 2.07 -0.63
N VAL A 25 9.91 3.03 -1.56
CA VAL A 25 10.61 2.95 -2.84
C VAL A 25 12.11 2.64 -2.68
N PRO A 26 12.86 3.23 -1.74
CA PRO A 26 14.29 2.91 -1.55
C PRO A 26 14.57 1.46 -1.14
N ASN A 27 13.55 0.75 -0.65
CA ASN A 27 13.64 -0.64 -0.22
C ASN A 27 13.12 -1.65 -1.27
N LEU A 28 12.68 -1.18 -2.44
CA LEU A 28 12.21 -2.03 -3.53
C LEU A 28 13.36 -2.45 -4.46
N TRP A 29 13.11 -3.52 -5.20
CA TRP A 29 14.01 -4.04 -6.23
C TRP A 29 13.23 -4.37 -7.51
N PRO A 30 13.91 -4.45 -8.67
CA PRO A 30 13.28 -4.85 -9.91
C PRO A 30 12.58 -6.22 -9.78
N GLY A 31 11.31 -6.27 -10.14
CA GLY A 31 10.46 -7.46 -10.01
C GLY A 31 9.78 -7.63 -8.63
N ALA A 32 10.00 -6.72 -7.68
CA ALA A 32 9.22 -6.68 -6.44
C ALA A 32 7.73 -6.42 -6.74
N VAL A 33 6.85 -6.93 -5.88
CA VAL A 33 5.40 -6.72 -5.98
C VAL A 33 4.93 -6.04 -4.70
N VAL A 34 4.35 -4.85 -4.86
CA VAL A 34 3.70 -4.10 -3.78
C VAL A 34 2.21 -4.39 -3.85
N VAL A 35 1.63 -4.86 -2.74
CA VAL A 35 0.19 -5.15 -2.63
C VAL A 35 -0.45 -4.11 -1.73
N MET A 36 -1.47 -3.39 -2.22
CA MET A 36 -2.18 -2.35 -1.47
C MET A 36 -3.67 -2.66 -1.33
N ASP A 37 -4.28 -2.20 -0.23
CA ASP A 37 -5.74 -2.24 -0.07
C ASP A 37 -6.42 -1.29 -1.06
N HIS A 38 -7.63 -1.62 -1.51
CA HIS A 38 -8.41 -0.86 -2.50
C HIS A 38 -9.22 0.26 -1.85
N LEU A 39 -8.59 0.99 -0.92
CA LEU A 39 -9.13 2.20 -0.33
C LEU A 39 -8.83 3.38 -1.26
N SER A 40 -9.79 4.30 -1.41
CA SER A 40 -9.58 5.53 -2.19
C SER A 40 -8.40 6.36 -1.68
N ALA A 41 -8.11 6.29 -0.37
CA ALA A 41 -6.96 6.95 0.26
C ALA A 41 -5.59 6.43 -0.23
N HIS A 42 -5.52 5.21 -0.77
CA HIS A 42 -4.28 4.66 -1.35
C HIS A 42 -4.10 5.00 -2.83
N LYS A 43 -5.12 5.58 -3.47
CA LYS A 43 -5.06 6.01 -4.87
C LYS A 43 -4.57 7.46 -4.97
N VAL A 44 -3.43 7.75 -4.34
CA VAL A 44 -2.77 9.05 -4.43
C VAL A 44 -2.03 9.13 -5.77
N ALA A 45 -2.11 10.28 -6.43
CA ALA A 45 -1.40 10.51 -7.69
C ALA A 45 0.13 10.34 -7.48
N GLY A 46 0.82 9.70 -8.42
CA GLY A 46 2.27 9.50 -8.35
C GLY A 46 2.74 8.22 -7.67
N VAL A 47 1.87 7.53 -6.91
CA VAL A 47 2.27 6.32 -6.16
C VAL A 47 2.62 5.16 -7.08
N ALA A 48 1.82 4.94 -8.13
CA ALA A 48 2.10 3.87 -9.09
C ALA A 48 3.39 4.16 -9.85
N GLU A 49 3.56 5.40 -10.29
CA GLU A 49 4.73 5.87 -11.03
C GLU A 49 6.01 5.73 -10.20
N ALA A 50 5.98 6.11 -8.91
CA ALA A 50 7.11 5.99 -8.01
C ALA A 50 7.53 4.52 -7.82
N ILE A 51 6.57 3.61 -7.63
CA ILE A 51 6.85 2.17 -7.48
C ILE A 51 7.35 1.54 -8.78
N GLU A 52 6.75 1.89 -9.92
CA GLU A 52 7.13 1.32 -11.21
C GLU A 52 8.48 1.86 -11.72
N SER A 53 8.90 3.05 -11.26
CA SER A 53 10.20 3.66 -11.62
C SER A 53 11.42 2.80 -11.24
N VAL A 54 11.29 1.96 -10.21
CA VAL A 54 12.34 1.03 -9.74
C VAL A 54 12.15 -0.40 -10.28
N GLY A 55 11.24 -0.59 -11.25
CA GLY A 55 10.94 -1.88 -11.87
C GLY A 55 10.10 -2.81 -10.99
N ALA A 56 9.48 -2.30 -9.92
CA ALA A 56 8.50 -3.03 -9.13
C ALA A 56 7.10 -2.94 -9.76
N ARG A 57 6.14 -3.72 -9.25
CA ARG A 57 4.75 -3.73 -9.73
C ARG A 57 3.79 -3.46 -8.58
N LEU A 58 2.80 -2.60 -8.82
CA LEU A 58 1.73 -2.34 -7.86
C LEU A 58 0.49 -3.19 -8.18
N VAL A 59 -0.05 -3.86 -7.16
CA VAL A 59 -1.28 -4.65 -7.24
C VAL A 59 -2.24 -4.19 -6.15
N TYR A 60 -3.45 -3.80 -6.54
CA TYR A 60 -4.52 -3.55 -5.57
C TYR A 60 -5.29 -4.83 -5.29
N LEU A 61 -5.63 -5.06 -4.02
CA LEU A 61 -6.57 -6.11 -3.64
C LEU A 61 -7.95 -5.83 -4.24
N SER A 62 -8.77 -6.87 -4.44
CA SER A 62 -10.18 -6.64 -4.79
C SER A 62 -10.90 -5.96 -3.60
N PRO A 63 -11.96 -5.14 -3.85
CA PRO A 63 -12.64 -4.35 -2.83
C PRO A 63 -13.22 -5.14 -1.64
N TYR A 64 -13.26 -6.47 -1.72
CA TYR A 64 -13.71 -7.34 -0.65
C TYR A 64 -12.87 -8.62 -0.64
N SER A 65 -11.71 -8.56 0.01
CA SER A 65 -10.99 -9.72 0.51
C SER A 65 -11.14 -9.77 2.03
N PRO A 66 -12.30 -10.24 2.57
CA PRO A 66 -12.54 -10.28 4.01
C PRO A 66 -11.48 -11.10 4.77
N ASP A 67 -10.82 -12.03 4.09
CA ASP A 67 -9.74 -12.85 4.65
C ASP A 67 -8.37 -12.13 4.72
N PHE A 68 -8.20 -11.01 4.01
CA PHE A 68 -6.93 -10.29 3.89
C PHE A 68 -6.96 -8.85 4.42
N ASN A 69 -8.04 -8.43 5.10
CA ASN A 69 -8.10 -7.11 5.72
C ASN A 69 -7.96 -7.18 7.27
N PRO A 70 -6.74 -7.00 7.82
CA PRO A 70 -6.52 -6.99 9.27
C PRO A 70 -7.23 -5.84 10.02
N ILE A 71 -7.73 -4.79 9.34
CA ILE A 71 -8.57 -3.74 9.97
C ILE A 71 -9.88 -4.33 10.55
N ARG A 72 -10.42 -5.39 9.95
CA ARG A 72 -11.80 -5.82 10.28
C ARG A 72 -11.91 -6.53 11.63
N VAL A 73 -10.83 -7.13 12.13
CA VAL A 73 -10.81 -7.79 13.45
C VAL A 73 -10.95 -6.77 14.57
N VAL A 74 -10.33 -5.59 14.44
CA VAL A 74 -10.32 -4.57 15.51
C VAL A 74 -11.65 -3.83 15.62
N ARG A 75 -12.41 -3.69 14.51
CA ARG A 75 -13.70 -2.97 14.50
C ARG A 75 -14.87 -3.73 15.13
N LYS A 76 -14.72 -5.02 15.45
CA LYS A 76 -15.77 -5.86 16.05
C LYS A 76 -15.80 -5.86 17.59
N LEU A 77 -14.93 -5.06 18.23
CA LEU A 77 -14.82 -4.92 19.69
C LEU A 77 -15.40 -3.57 20.21
N ARG A 78 -16.39 -3.01 19.51
CA ARG A 78 -17.23 -1.93 20.05
C ARG A 78 -18.68 -2.34 20.02
#